data_AF-A0AAE5HWV0-F1
#
_entry.id   AF-A0AAE5HWV0-F1
#
_cell.length_a   1.000
_cell.length_b   1.000
_cell.length_c   1.000
_cell.angle_alpha   90.00
_cell.angle_beta   90.00
_cell.angle_gamma   90.00
#
_symmetry.space_group_name_H-M   'P 1'
#
loop_
_entity.id
_entity.type
_entity.pdbx_description
1 polymer ?
#
loop_
_entity_poly.entity_id
_entity_poly.type
_entity_poly.pdbx_seq_one_letter_code
_entity_poly.pdbx_strand_id
1 'polypeptide(L)'
;MKIQGRANHITDTNQEKFLKGGDFLGAGEFTVKVKEIQFNDNQNRYFTIVFENNEGKQFSHNQFVPPFEQDFQEKQYIELLTRLGIKLNLPDLTFDTDELVNKFGTIVLKNKFNEDQGKYFVRLSFVKVWNKGDEIVNKPEPKTDEMKRKEQLASGNNQPEQKQPLSNQDNPFANDPLGYNDSDLAF
;
A
#
# COMPACT_ATOMS: atom_id res chain seq x y z
N MET A 1 -20.74 6.44 -31.99
CA MET A 1 -21.68 5.90 -30.98
C MET A 1 -21.28 6.46 -29.62
N LYS A 2 -22.22 7.02 -28.84
CA LYS A 2 -21.97 7.53 -27.49
C LYS A 2 -22.68 6.63 -26.50
N ILE A 3 -21.94 6.05 -25.56
CA ILE A 3 -22.51 5.22 -24.49
C ILE A 3 -22.89 6.18 -23.35
N GLN A 4 -24.14 6.08 -22.89
CA GLN A 4 -24.67 6.88 -21.78
C GLN A 4 -25.07 5.94 -20.64
N GLY A 5 -24.60 6.22 -19.43
CA GLY A 5 -24.90 5.46 -18.23
C GLY A 5 -24.44 6.22 -16.98
N ARG A 6 -25.07 5.96 -15.84
CA ARG A 6 -24.68 6.50 -14.53
C ARG A 6 -24.29 5.35 -13.61
N ALA A 7 -23.22 5.51 -12.84
CA ALA A 7 -22.86 4.55 -11.81
C ALA A 7 -23.86 4.63 -10.65
N ASN A 8 -24.32 3.48 -10.15
CA ASN A 8 -25.32 3.42 -9.07
C ASN A 8 -24.71 3.55 -7.66
N HIS A 9 -23.40 3.33 -7.53
CA HIS A 9 -22.72 3.23 -6.23
C HIS A 9 -21.50 4.14 -6.09
N ILE A 10 -20.92 4.59 -7.21
CA ILE A 10 -19.73 5.43 -7.21
C ILE A 10 -20.18 6.85 -7.56
N THR A 11 -20.10 7.74 -6.58
CA THR A 11 -20.46 9.16 -6.73
C THR A 11 -19.27 10.05 -7.06
N ASP A 12 -18.04 9.58 -6.84
CA ASP A 12 -16.85 10.31 -7.27
C ASP A 12 -16.76 10.25 -8.80
N THR A 13 -16.56 11.40 -9.44
CA THR A 13 -16.49 11.52 -10.91
C THR A 13 -15.12 12.02 -11.36
N ASN A 14 -14.18 12.22 -10.43
CA ASN A 14 -12.85 12.67 -10.76
C ASN A 14 -12.02 11.50 -11.31
N GLN A 15 -11.98 11.38 -12.63
CA GLN A 15 -11.21 10.35 -13.34
C GLN A 15 -9.74 10.30 -12.91
N GLU A 16 -9.12 11.44 -12.53
CA GLU A 16 -7.75 11.42 -12.01
C GLU A 16 -7.64 10.74 -10.64
N LYS A 17 -8.64 10.83 -9.77
CA LYS A 17 -8.65 10.10 -8.49
C LYS A 17 -8.78 8.59 -8.71
N PHE A 18 -9.56 8.16 -9.71
CA PHE A 18 -9.64 6.75 -10.09
C PHE A 18 -8.32 6.23 -10.69
N LEU A 19 -7.60 7.07 -11.42
CA LEU A 19 -6.29 6.74 -12.00
C LEU A 19 -5.16 6.74 -10.96
N LYS A 20 -5.24 7.60 -9.93
CA LYS A 20 -4.18 7.74 -8.91
C LYS A 20 -4.13 6.55 -7.95
N GLY A 21 -5.17 5.71 -7.83
CA GLY A 21 -5.26 4.73 -6.75
C GLY A 21 -5.43 5.44 -5.40
N GLY A 22 -5.72 4.68 -4.33
CA GLY A 22 -6.00 5.28 -3.01
C GLY A 22 -4.92 6.24 -2.51
N ASP A 23 -5.24 7.06 -1.51
CA ASP A 23 -4.38 8.12 -0.97
C ASP A 23 -3.09 7.61 -0.27
N PHE A 24 -2.82 6.30 -0.33
CA PHE A 24 -1.76 5.62 0.40
C PHE A 24 -0.73 4.99 -0.55
N LEU A 25 0.53 4.98 -0.12
CA LEU A 25 1.59 4.26 -0.83
C LEU A 25 1.43 2.76 -0.63
N GLY A 26 1.41 2.03 -1.74
CA GLY A 26 1.48 0.57 -1.76
C GLY A 26 2.89 0.06 -1.47
N ALA A 27 3.10 -1.26 -1.61
CA ALA A 27 4.46 -1.80 -1.65
C ALA A 27 5.20 -1.26 -2.88
N GLY A 28 6.53 -1.16 -2.79
CA GLY A 28 7.39 -0.60 -3.83
C GLY A 28 8.48 0.32 -3.27
N GLU A 29 9.17 1.00 -4.18
CA GLU A 29 10.21 1.97 -3.86
C GLU A 29 9.78 3.38 -4.26
N PHE A 30 9.85 4.32 -3.31
CA PHE A 30 9.32 5.67 -3.49
C PHE A 30 10.26 6.71 -2.90
N THR A 31 10.60 7.74 -3.69
CA THR A 31 11.16 8.98 -3.16
C THR A 31 10.03 9.77 -2.50
N VAL A 32 10.26 10.11 -1.24
CA VAL A 32 9.29 10.77 -0.38
C VAL A 32 9.94 11.93 0.36
N LYS A 33 9.12 12.87 0.78
CA LYS A 33 9.47 13.86 1.81
C LYS A 33 8.76 13.49 3.11
N VAL A 34 9.33 13.84 4.25
CA VAL A 34 8.60 13.88 5.51
C VAL A 34 7.66 15.08 5.46
N LYS A 35 6.36 14.81 5.50
CA LYS A 35 5.30 15.81 5.49
C LYS A 35 5.09 16.41 6.87
N GLU A 36 4.93 15.56 7.87
CA GLU A 36 4.64 15.95 9.24
C GLU A 36 5.03 14.83 10.23
N ILE A 37 5.11 15.19 11.50
CA ILE A 37 5.31 14.29 12.63
C ILE A 37 4.06 14.34 13.50
N GLN A 38 3.51 13.17 13.85
CA GLN A 38 2.34 13.07 14.73
C GLN A 38 2.72 12.40 16.05
N PHE A 39 2.34 13.03 17.16
CA PHE A 39 2.49 12.50 18.51
C PHE A 39 1.14 11.97 18.98
N ASN A 40 0.98 10.65 18.94
CA ASN A 40 -0.30 9.99 19.18
C ASN A 40 -0.37 9.33 20.56
N ASP A 41 0.70 9.41 21.36
CA ASP A 41 0.80 8.75 22.66
C ASP A 41 1.06 9.76 23.78
N ASN A 42 0.21 9.75 24.81
CA ASN A 42 0.35 10.58 26.01
C ASN A 42 1.64 10.28 26.78
N GLN A 43 2.26 9.12 26.51
CA GLN A 43 3.50 8.67 27.13
C GLN A 43 4.74 8.95 26.27
N ASN A 44 4.59 9.58 25.09
CA ASN A 44 5.67 9.88 24.15
C ASN A 44 6.56 8.67 23.80
N ARG A 45 6.03 7.44 23.79
CA ARG A 45 6.83 6.22 23.54
C ARG A 45 7.17 6.01 22.07
N TYR A 46 6.44 6.68 21.18
CA TYR A 46 6.72 6.68 19.75
C TYR A 46 6.16 7.96 19.13
N PHE A 47 6.70 8.32 17.97
CA PHE A 47 6.12 9.31 17.08
C PHE A 47 5.83 8.68 15.72
N THR A 48 4.92 9.26 14.97
CA THR A 48 4.58 8.79 13.62
C THR A 48 5.19 9.73 12.60
N ILE A 49 5.99 9.20 11.68
CA ILE A 49 6.49 9.94 10.52
C ILE A 49 5.50 9.74 9.38
N VAL A 50 4.95 10.84 8.86
CA VAL A 50 4.12 10.81 7.65
C VAL A 50 4.99 11.15 6.45
N PHE A 51 5.23 10.16 5.60
CA PHE A 51 5.91 10.33 4.33
C PHE A 51 4.90 10.68 3.23
N GLU A 52 5.27 11.56 2.30
CA GLU A 52 4.47 11.94 1.13
C GLU A 52 5.34 11.89 -0.13
N ASN A 53 4.86 11.25 -1.20
CA ASN A 53 5.54 11.26 -2.50
C ASN A 53 5.14 12.50 -3.33
N ASN A 54 5.74 12.66 -4.51
CA ASN A 54 5.42 13.74 -5.44
C ASN A 54 3.98 13.69 -6.01
N GLU A 55 3.28 12.57 -5.88
CA GLU A 55 1.88 12.41 -6.28
C GLU A 55 0.89 12.74 -5.15
N GLY A 56 1.39 13.08 -3.95
CA GLY A 56 0.56 13.35 -2.77
C GLY A 56 0.11 12.10 -2.00
N LYS A 57 0.58 10.91 -2.36
CA LYS A 57 0.30 9.66 -1.65
C LYS A 57 1.13 9.56 -0.39
N GLN A 58 0.53 9.03 0.67
CA GLN A 58 1.15 9.04 1.99
C GLN A 58 1.44 7.64 2.53
N PHE A 59 2.44 7.56 3.41
CA PHE A 59 2.72 6.39 4.22
C PHE A 59 3.10 6.81 5.63
N SER A 60 2.43 6.23 6.62
CA SER A 60 2.71 6.49 8.04
C SER A 60 3.58 5.39 8.64
N HIS A 61 4.66 5.78 9.32
CA HIS A 61 5.56 4.87 10.02
C HIS A 61 5.67 5.25 11.48
N ASN A 62 5.35 4.33 12.39
CA ASN A 62 5.54 4.54 13.82
C ASN A 62 6.98 4.23 14.19
N GLN A 63 7.66 5.21 14.78
CA GLN A 63 9.03 5.10 15.25
C GLN A 63 9.07 5.18 16.78
N PHE A 64 9.52 4.09 17.41
CA PHE A 64 9.78 4.06 18.84
C PHE A 64 10.93 4.99 19.21
N VAL A 65 10.88 5.56 20.42
CA VAL A 65 11.93 6.41 20.98
C VAL A 65 12.63 5.71 22.16
N PRO A 66 13.82 6.20 22.59
CA PRO A 66 14.46 5.69 23.79
C PRO A 66 13.58 5.84 25.05
N PRO A 67 13.74 4.95 26.05
CA PRO A 67 14.64 3.80 26.09
C PRO A 67 14.13 2.62 25.24
N PHE A 68 15.04 1.94 24.55
CA PHE A 68 14.70 0.76 23.73
C PHE A 68 14.74 -0.52 24.55
N GLU A 69 13.80 -1.42 24.31
CA GLU A 69 13.78 -2.74 24.96
C GLU A 69 14.71 -3.75 24.24
N GLN A 70 15.03 -3.50 22.97
CA GLN A 70 15.71 -4.45 22.09
C GLN A 70 16.69 -3.72 21.15
N ASP A 71 17.89 -4.28 20.97
CA ASP A 71 18.96 -3.71 20.12
C ASP A 71 18.50 -3.38 18.69
N PHE A 72 17.58 -4.15 18.12
CA PHE A 72 17.12 -3.89 16.76
C PHE A 72 16.27 -2.62 16.67
N GLN A 73 15.57 -2.22 17.74
CA GLN A 73 14.78 -1.00 17.78
C GLN A 73 15.70 0.22 17.74
N GLU A 74 16.78 0.17 18.52
CA GLU A 74 17.83 1.20 18.53
C GLU A 74 18.52 1.30 17.17
N LYS A 75 18.93 0.17 16.58
CA LYS A 75 19.53 0.14 15.25
C LYS A 75 18.59 0.71 14.18
N GLN A 76 17.31 0.33 14.19
CA GLN A 76 16.33 0.86 13.26
C GLN A 76 16.11 2.37 13.42
N TYR A 77 16.04 2.86 14.67
CA TYR A 77 15.95 4.28 14.97
C TYR A 77 17.15 5.05 14.42
N ILE A 78 18.36 4.61 14.73
CA ILE A 78 19.61 5.25 14.28
C ILE A 78 19.68 5.23 12.75
N GLU A 79 19.44 4.08 12.12
CA GLU A 79 19.50 3.95 10.67
C GLU A 79 18.47 4.85 9.97
N LEU A 80 17.22 4.86 10.45
CA LEU A 80 16.16 5.67 9.86
C LEU A 80 16.52 7.15 9.89
N LEU A 81 16.86 7.66 11.07
CA LEU A 81 17.12 9.09 11.26
C LEU A 81 18.39 9.53 10.55
N THR A 82 19.45 8.72 10.61
CA THR A 82 20.70 9.00 9.90
C THR A 82 20.49 9.02 8.39
N ARG A 83 19.71 8.09 7.83
CA ARG A 83 19.43 8.06 6.38
C ARG A 83 18.51 9.18 5.92
N LEU A 84 17.71 9.75 6.82
CA LEU A 84 16.96 11.00 6.60
C LEU A 84 17.81 12.25 6.83
N GLY A 85 19.11 12.10 7.15
CA GLY A 85 20.03 13.22 7.32
C GLY A 85 19.85 13.97 8.64
N ILE A 86 19.39 13.28 9.68
CA ILE A 86 19.40 13.78 11.06
C ILE A 86 20.72 13.43 11.72
N LYS A 87 21.30 14.40 12.42
CA LYS A 87 22.52 14.19 13.19
C LYS A 87 22.16 13.93 14.65
N LEU A 88 22.20 12.67 15.05
CA LEU A 88 21.90 12.27 16.43
C LEU A 88 23.01 12.69 17.40
N ASN A 89 22.64 13.15 18.59
CA ASN A 89 23.59 13.40 19.67
C ASN A 89 23.97 12.09 20.34
N LEU A 90 25.09 11.50 19.96
CA LEU A 90 25.57 10.25 20.58
C LEU A 90 26.24 10.55 21.94
N PRO A 91 25.97 9.77 23.01
CA PRO A 91 25.16 8.54 23.03
C PRO A 91 23.67 8.75 23.34
N ASP A 92 23.22 9.96 23.64
CA ASP A 92 21.87 10.22 24.15
C ASP A 92 20.75 10.11 23.09
N LEU A 93 21.10 9.99 21.81
CA LEU A 93 20.22 9.80 20.65
C LEU A 93 19.14 10.89 20.48
N THR A 94 19.33 12.04 21.13
CA THR A 94 18.42 13.18 21.07
C THR A 94 18.58 13.94 19.76
N PHE A 95 17.46 14.46 19.26
CA PHE A 95 17.35 15.40 18.14
C PHE A 95 16.00 16.12 18.22
N ASP A 96 15.83 17.21 17.47
CA ASP A 96 14.55 17.90 17.35
C ASP A 96 13.72 17.30 16.21
N THR A 97 12.49 16.86 16.50
CA THR A 97 11.60 16.25 15.49
C THR A 97 11.22 17.19 14.37
N ASP A 98 11.26 18.51 14.60
CA ASP A 98 11.00 19.50 13.56
C ASP A 98 12.07 19.45 12.45
N GLU A 99 13.28 18.98 12.76
CA GLU A 99 14.34 18.77 11.77
C GLU A 99 14.01 17.67 10.75
N LEU A 100 13.06 16.78 11.04
CA LEU A 100 12.63 15.75 10.10
C LEU A 100 11.76 16.33 8.99
N VAL A 101 10.99 17.37 9.26
CA VAL A 101 10.03 17.92 8.29
C VAL A 101 10.76 18.42 7.05
N ASN A 102 10.23 18.10 5.86
CA ASN A 102 10.84 18.37 4.55
C ASN A 102 12.15 17.62 4.26
N LYS A 103 12.61 16.69 5.12
CA LYS A 103 13.70 15.77 4.75
C LYS A 103 13.22 14.81 3.68
N PHE A 104 14.06 14.61 2.68
CA PHE A 104 13.81 13.65 1.61
C PHE A 104 14.52 12.34 1.87
N GLY A 105 13.91 11.26 1.42
CA GLY A 105 14.49 9.92 1.47
C GLY A 105 13.82 9.02 0.44
N THR A 106 14.43 7.88 0.15
CA THR A 106 13.78 6.86 -0.68
C THR A 106 13.35 5.70 0.23
N ILE A 107 12.05 5.52 0.42
CA ILE A 107 11.51 4.44 1.25
C ILE A 107 11.26 3.20 0.40
N VAL A 108 11.56 2.04 0.97
CA VAL A 108 11.22 0.73 0.40
C VAL A 108 10.14 0.10 1.25
N LEU A 109 8.98 -0.11 0.66
CA LEU A 109 7.77 -0.64 1.27
C LEU A 109 7.54 -2.07 0.78
N LYS A 110 7.32 -3.02 1.70
CA LYS A 110 7.11 -4.43 1.36
C LYS A 110 5.80 -4.96 1.90
N ASN A 111 5.20 -5.88 1.16
CA ASN A 111 4.06 -6.66 1.62
C ASN A 111 4.53 -7.67 2.69
N LYS A 112 3.98 -7.56 3.90
CA LYS A 112 4.16 -8.50 5.00
C LYS A 112 2.82 -9.17 5.32
N PHE A 113 2.78 -10.49 5.25
CA PHE A 113 1.60 -11.25 5.63
C PHE A 113 1.38 -11.14 7.15
N ASN A 114 0.15 -10.83 7.54
CA ASN A 114 -0.30 -10.91 8.92
C ASN A 114 -1.15 -12.17 9.06
N GLU A 115 -0.65 -13.12 9.84
CA GLU A 115 -1.29 -14.42 10.05
C GLU A 115 -2.63 -14.27 10.77
N ASP A 116 -2.71 -13.38 11.76
CA ASP A 116 -3.92 -13.16 12.56
C ASP A 116 -5.09 -12.61 11.71
N GLN A 117 -4.77 -11.79 10.71
CA GLN A 117 -5.78 -11.15 9.85
C GLN A 117 -5.90 -11.78 8.46
N GLY A 118 -5.10 -12.81 8.17
CA GLY A 118 -5.09 -13.48 6.87
C GLY A 118 -4.79 -12.57 5.67
N LYS A 119 -4.15 -11.41 5.88
CA LYS A 119 -3.93 -10.40 4.84
C LYS A 119 -2.53 -9.80 4.87
N TYR A 120 -2.05 -9.38 3.71
CA TYR A 120 -0.82 -8.63 3.55
C TYR A 120 -1.03 -7.15 3.87
N PHE A 121 -0.07 -6.62 4.62
CA PHE A 121 0.07 -5.21 4.92
C PHE A 121 1.34 -4.66 4.31
N VAL A 122 1.30 -3.40 3.93
CA VAL A 122 2.49 -2.68 3.52
C VAL A 122 3.25 -2.24 4.77
N ARG A 123 4.52 -2.56 4.87
CA ARG A 123 5.41 -2.11 5.95
C ARG A 123 6.68 -1.49 5.39
N LEU A 124 7.23 -0.53 6.14
CA LEU A 124 8.56 -0.01 5.88
C LEU A 124 9.59 -1.13 6.03
N SER A 125 10.34 -1.40 4.97
CA SER A 125 11.46 -2.33 5.02
C SER A 125 12.74 -1.60 5.41
N PHE A 126 13.09 -0.52 4.70
CA PHE A 126 14.22 0.34 5.00
C PHE A 126 14.10 1.65 4.22
N VAL A 127 14.90 2.64 4.61
CA VAL A 127 15.07 3.91 3.89
C VAL A 127 16.42 3.89 3.20
N LYS A 128 16.54 4.43 1.99
CA LYS A 128 17.82 4.70 1.32
C LYS A 128 18.11 6.20 1.45
N VAL A 129 19.39 6.53 1.56
CA VAL A 129 19.84 7.93 1.50
C VAL A 129 19.45 8.49 0.14
N TRP A 130 18.88 9.69 0.16
CA TRP A 130 18.56 10.45 -1.05
C TRP A 130 19.25 11.81 -0.94
N ASN A 131 19.99 12.18 -1.98
CA ASN A 131 20.65 13.46 -2.10
C ASN A 131 19.95 14.32 -3.15
N LYS A 132 20.06 15.64 -3.00
CA LYS A 132 19.52 16.58 -3.97
C LYS A 132 20.18 16.35 -5.34
N GLY A 133 19.39 15.90 -6.32
CA GLY A 133 19.86 15.56 -7.66
C GLY A 133 19.74 14.07 -7.99
N ASP A 134 19.49 13.22 -6.99
CA ASP A 134 19.18 11.81 -7.21
C ASP A 134 17.84 11.65 -7.96
N GLU A 135 17.72 10.57 -8.73
CA GLU A 135 16.50 10.25 -9.47
C GLU A 135 15.30 10.13 -8.52
N ILE A 136 14.17 10.71 -8.92
CA ILE A 136 12.90 10.52 -8.21
C ILE A 136 12.39 9.12 -8.54
N VAL A 137 12.34 8.26 -7.54
CA VAL A 137 11.88 6.87 -7.69
C VAL A 137 10.38 6.81 -7.37
N ASN A 138 9.60 6.20 -8.26
CA ASN A 138 8.19 5.86 -8.01
C ASN A 138 7.90 4.50 -8.68
N LYS A 139 8.29 3.43 -7.99
CA LYS A 139 8.26 2.06 -8.50
C LYS A 139 7.34 1.22 -7.62
N PRO A 140 6.01 1.27 -7.83
CA PRO A 140 5.08 0.43 -7.10
C PRO A 140 5.30 -1.05 -7.44
N GLU A 141 5.26 -1.90 -6.41
CA GLU A 141 5.36 -3.35 -6.51
C GLU A 141 4.00 -3.96 -6.12
N PRO A 142 3.11 -4.22 -7.10
CA PRO A 142 1.82 -4.81 -6.82
C PRO A 142 1.97 -6.21 -6.22
N LYS A 143 0.96 -6.64 -5.45
CA LYS A 143 0.90 -8.01 -4.92
C LYS A 143 0.99 -9.02 -6.06
N THR A 144 1.83 -10.04 -5.87
CA THR A 144 1.91 -11.18 -6.79
C THR A 144 0.64 -12.02 -6.73
N ASP A 145 0.38 -12.83 -7.75
CA ASP A 145 -0.79 -13.71 -7.78
C ASP A 145 -0.76 -14.76 -6.66
N GLU A 146 0.43 -15.18 -6.23
CA GLU A 146 0.60 -16.03 -5.05
C GLU A 146 0.15 -15.34 -3.75
N MET A 147 0.52 -14.07 -3.57
CA MET A 147 0.09 -13.30 -2.40
C MET A 147 -1.43 -13.14 -2.38
N LYS A 148 -2.03 -12.78 -3.52
CA LYS A 148 -3.50 -12.69 -3.65
C LYS A 148 -4.18 -14.02 -3.35
N ARG A 149 -3.64 -15.13 -3.86
CA ARG A 149 -4.14 -16.48 -3.58
C ARG A 149 -4.04 -16.80 -2.09
N LYS A 150 -2.93 -16.46 -1.44
CA LYS A 150 -2.75 -16.68 -0.01
C LYS A 150 -3.76 -15.88 0.84
N GLU A 151 -4.08 -14.64 0.46
CA GLU A 151 -5.14 -13.87 1.12
C GLU A 151 -6.52 -14.47 0.90
N GLN A 152 -6.82 -14.95 -0.31
CA GLN A 152 -8.08 -15.63 -0.61
C GLN A 152 -8.25 -16.91 0.21
N LEU A 153 -7.17 -17.70 0.35
CA LEU A 153 -7.16 -18.92 1.17
C LEU A 153 -7.31 -18.60 2.66
N ALA A 154 -6.63 -17.58 3.16
CA ALA A 154 -6.68 -17.20 4.58
C ALA A 154 -7.98 -16.49 4.98
N SER A 155 -8.64 -15.81 4.03
CA SER A 155 -9.99 -15.25 4.20
C SER A 155 -11.09 -16.32 4.02
N GLY A 156 -10.69 -17.55 3.71
CA GLY A 156 -11.55 -18.68 3.37
C GLY A 156 -12.18 -19.38 4.57
N ASN A 157 -13.12 -18.68 5.24
CA ASN A 157 -14.37 -19.30 5.68
C ASN A 157 -15.47 -19.18 4.60
N ASN A 158 -15.09 -18.85 3.37
CA ASN A 158 -15.90 -19.04 2.17
C ASN A 158 -15.08 -19.89 1.23
N GLN A 159 -15.65 -21.05 0.86
CA GLN A 159 -15.11 -21.93 -0.16
C GLN A 159 -14.67 -21.09 -1.37
N PRO A 160 -13.55 -21.43 -2.03
CA PRO A 160 -13.39 -20.99 -3.40
C PRO A 160 -14.60 -21.54 -4.15
N GLU A 161 -15.49 -20.67 -4.60
CA GLU A 161 -16.12 -20.93 -5.89
C GLU A 161 -14.94 -21.13 -6.84
N GLN A 162 -14.60 -22.40 -7.06
CA GLN A 162 -13.88 -22.79 -8.25
C GLN A 162 -14.61 -22.04 -9.36
N LYS A 163 -13.93 -21.07 -9.98
CA LYS A 163 -14.31 -20.67 -11.32
C LYS A 163 -14.26 -21.97 -12.12
N GLN A 164 -15.42 -22.60 -12.28
CA GLN A 164 -15.55 -23.71 -13.19
C GLN A 164 -15.01 -23.20 -14.53
N PRO A 165 -14.20 -23.99 -15.25
CA PRO A 165 -13.79 -23.63 -16.58
C PRO A 165 -15.05 -23.28 -17.38
N LEU A 166 -15.01 -22.17 -18.11
CA LEU A 166 -16.10 -21.66 -18.98
C LEU A 166 -16.56 -22.67 -20.05
N SER A 167 -16.00 -23.88 -20.08
CA SER A 167 -16.37 -24.97 -20.97
C SER A 167 -17.62 -25.74 -20.53
N ASN A 168 -18.10 -25.58 -19.28
CA ASN A 168 -19.24 -26.33 -18.75
C ASN A 168 -20.39 -25.44 -18.23
N GLN A 169 -20.45 -24.16 -18.64
CA GLN A 169 -21.67 -23.39 -18.42
C GLN A 169 -22.74 -23.84 -19.41
N ASP A 170 -23.79 -24.48 -18.91
CA ASP A 170 -25.02 -24.69 -19.67
C ASP A 170 -25.46 -23.36 -20.30
N ASN A 171 -25.75 -23.39 -21.60
CA ASN A 171 -26.10 -22.21 -22.37
C ASN A 171 -27.31 -21.51 -21.73
N PRO A 172 -27.16 -20.29 -21.18
CA PRO A 172 -28.24 -19.62 -20.46
C PRO A 172 -29.36 -19.12 -21.40
N PHE A 173 -29.21 -19.32 -22.72
CA PHE A 173 -30.19 -19.05 -23.75
C PHE A 173 -30.91 -20.32 -24.26
N ALA A 174 -30.62 -21.50 -23.71
CA ALA A 174 -31.21 -22.76 -24.20
C ALA A 174 -32.72 -22.89 -23.94
N ASN A 175 -33.31 -22.05 -23.08
CA ASN A 175 -34.75 -22.02 -22.84
C ASN A 175 -35.31 -20.63 -23.17
N ASP A 176 -35.37 -20.31 -24.46
CA ASP A 176 -36.18 -19.21 -24.96
C ASP A 176 -37.67 -19.60 -24.93
N PRO A 177 -38.56 -18.85 -24.25
CA PRO A 177 -40.00 -19.10 -24.27
C PRO A 177 -40.63 -19.00 -25.67
N LEU A 178 -39.87 -18.50 -26.65
CA LEU A 178 -40.31 -18.28 -28.03
C LEU A 178 -39.96 -19.44 -28.98
N GLY A 179 -39.30 -20.51 -28.50
CA GLY A 179 -39.24 -21.80 -29.20
C GLY A 179 -38.31 -21.89 -30.41
N TYR A 180 -37.27 -21.06 -30.49
CA TYR A 180 -36.26 -21.18 -31.55
C TYR A 180 -35.24 -22.27 -31.19
N ASN A 181 -35.05 -23.23 -32.10
CA ASN A 181 -34.02 -24.26 -31.96
C ASN A 181 -32.68 -23.75 -32.51
N ASP A 182 -31.57 -24.19 -31.90
CA ASP A 182 -30.20 -23.88 -32.34
C ASP A 182 -29.91 -24.26 -33.82
N SER A 183 -30.74 -25.09 -34.44
CA SER A 183 -30.66 -25.46 -35.85
C SER A 183 -31.11 -24.35 -36.83
N ASP A 184 -31.79 -23.31 -36.33
CA ASP A 184 -32.29 -22.20 -37.18
C ASP A 184 -31.30 -21.04 -37.31
N LEU A 185 -30.19 -21.09 -36.57
CA LEU A 185 -29.10 -20.11 -36.68
C LEU A 185 -28.09 -20.58 -37.74
N ALA A 186 -28.29 -20.13 -38.98
CA ALA A 186 -27.29 -20.28 -40.03
C ALA A 186 -26.01 -19.52 -39.66
N PHE A 187 -24.88 -20.22 -39.64
CA PHE A 187 -23.53 -19.65 -39.52
C PHE A 187 -23.08 -19.00 -40.83
#